data_AF-A0A7R9SV62-F1
#
_entry.id   AF-A0A7R9SV62-F1
#
_cell.length_a   1.000
_cell.length_b   1.000
_cell.length_c   1.000
_cell.angle_alpha   90.00
_cell.angle_beta   90.00
_cell.angle_gamma   90.00
#
_symmetry.space_group_name_H-M   'P 1'
#
loop_
_entity.id
_entity.type
_entity.pdbx_description
1 polymer ?
#
loop_
_entity_poly.entity_id
_entity_poly.type
_entity_poly.pdbx_seq_one_letter_code
_entity_poly.pdbx_strand_id
1 'polypeptide(L)'
;MGAKHGKPADAKKMLAAIDMDSPDKADKKCDEMFAKFDKDKSGKLTGAEFDALLKEVVGYAKAEFATKFPEGSPYGDDMLNEWVKAWLDPDGNGCDKEEMKTGIKFIVNYND
;
A
#
# COMPACT_ATOMS: atom_id res chain seq x y z
N MET A 1 -8.57 24.47 9.67
CA MET A 1 -9.45 23.50 9.01
C MET A 1 -8.67 22.20 8.87
N GLY A 2 -8.96 21.19 9.69
CA GLY A 2 -8.17 19.96 9.76
C GLY A 2 -8.39 19.09 8.52
N ALA A 3 -7.34 18.88 7.73
CA ALA A 3 -7.34 17.95 6.63
C ALA A 3 -7.71 16.55 7.16
N LYS A 4 -8.88 16.04 6.75
CA LYS A 4 -9.24 14.64 6.94
C LYS A 4 -8.29 13.81 6.07
N HIS A 5 -7.12 13.48 6.62
CA HIS A 5 -6.41 12.28 6.21
C HIS A 5 -7.39 11.12 6.44
N GLY A 6 -7.65 10.32 5.41
CA GLY A 6 -8.33 9.05 5.60
C GLY A 6 -7.61 8.32 6.74
N LYS A 7 -8.34 7.86 7.75
CA LYS A 7 -7.70 7.32 8.95
C LYS A 7 -6.81 6.14 8.55
N PRO A 8 -5.60 6.03 9.12
CA PRO A 8 -4.67 4.93 8.82
C PRO A 8 -5.22 3.52 9.13
N ALA A 9 -6.25 3.46 9.99
CA ALA A 9 -6.94 2.19 10.27
C ALA A 9 -7.75 1.65 9.08
N ASP A 10 -8.12 2.49 8.11
CA ASP A 10 -8.95 2.10 6.97
C ASP A 10 -8.13 1.43 5.87
N ALA A 11 -6.92 1.94 5.56
CA ALA A 11 -6.12 1.37 4.47
C ALA A 11 -5.55 0.00 4.87
N LYS A 12 -5.13 -0.16 6.13
CA LYS A 12 -4.70 -1.48 6.66
C LYS A 12 -5.78 -2.56 6.50
N LYS A 13 -7.05 -2.22 6.74
CA LYS A 13 -8.18 -3.16 6.53
C LYS A 13 -8.43 -3.46 5.06
N MET A 14 -8.17 -2.51 4.16
CA MET A 14 -8.30 -2.75 2.72
C MET A 14 -7.18 -3.64 2.21
N LEU A 15 -5.94 -3.43 2.67
CA LEU A 15 -4.80 -4.29 2.36
C LEU A 15 -5.03 -5.73 2.83
N ALA A 16 -5.49 -5.93 4.06
CA ALA A 16 -5.88 -7.25 4.55
C ALA A 16 -7.06 -7.87 3.78
N ALA A 17 -8.01 -7.05 3.30
CA ALA A 17 -9.10 -7.55 2.47
C ALA A 17 -8.63 -7.95 1.06
N ILE A 18 -7.61 -7.28 0.52
CA ILE A 18 -6.97 -7.63 -0.76
C ILE A 18 -6.24 -8.98 -0.65
N ASP A 19 -5.70 -9.29 0.52
CA ASP A 19 -5.03 -10.56 0.84
C ASP A 19 -5.98 -11.76 0.85
N MET A 20 -7.13 -11.61 1.49
CA MET A 20 -8.05 -12.73 1.73
C MET A 20 -9.00 -13.05 0.55
N ASP A 21 -9.15 -12.16 -0.41
CA ASP A 21 -10.17 -12.28 -1.47
C ASP A 21 -9.59 -12.64 -2.84
N SER A 22 -10.40 -13.32 -3.66
CA SER A 22 -10.09 -13.66 -5.06
C SER A 22 -9.64 -12.44 -5.88
N PRO A 23 -8.77 -12.61 -6.90
CA PRO A 23 -8.17 -11.51 -7.66
C PRO A 23 -9.18 -10.48 -8.21
N ASP A 24 -10.39 -10.90 -8.56
CA ASP A 24 -11.47 -10.02 -9.04
C ASP A 24 -11.99 -9.02 -7.98
N LYS A 25 -11.90 -9.35 -6.69
CA LYS A 25 -12.33 -8.48 -5.59
C LYS A 25 -11.19 -7.64 -5.03
N ALA A 26 -9.97 -8.16 -5.05
CA ALA A 26 -8.75 -7.39 -4.79
C ALA A 26 -8.71 -6.14 -5.68
N ASP A 27 -9.07 -6.30 -6.96
CA ASP A 27 -9.10 -5.21 -7.94
C ASP A 27 -10.03 -4.06 -7.52
N LYS A 28 -11.25 -4.40 -7.06
CA LYS A 28 -12.22 -3.42 -6.55
C LYS A 28 -11.76 -2.74 -5.27
N LYS A 29 -11.12 -3.47 -4.38
CA LYS A 29 -10.59 -2.92 -3.11
C LYS A 29 -9.42 -1.98 -3.35
N CYS A 30 -8.53 -2.32 -4.28
CA CYS A 30 -7.50 -1.40 -4.77
C CYS A 30 -8.13 -0.15 -5.39
N ASP A 31 -9.17 -0.30 -6.21
CA ASP A 31 -9.91 0.83 -6.78
C ASP A 31 -10.46 1.78 -5.71
N GLU A 32 -11.11 1.24 -4.67
CA GLU A 32 -11.63 2.00 -3.53
C GLU A 32 -10.52 2.69 -2.72
N MET A 33 -9.40 2.00 -2.53
CA MET A 33 -8.24 2.53 -1.82
C MET A 33 -7.61 3.68 -2.61
N PHE A 34 -7.38 3.49 -3.90
CA PHE A 34 -6.80 4.50 -4.79
C PHE A 34 -7.64 5.78 -4.79
N ALA A 35 -8.96 5.65 -4.98
CA ALA A 35 -9.89 6.78 -4.95
C ALA A 35 -9.94 7.51 -3.59
N LYS A 36 -9.48 6.89 -2.51
CA LYS A 36 -9.39 7.49 -1.18
C LYS A 36 -8.14 8.36 -1.02
N PHE A 37 -7.05 7.99 -1.69
CA PHE A 37 -5.78 8.72 -1.66
C PHE A 37 -5.67 9.75 -2.79
N ASP A 38 -6.26 9.49 -3.95
CA ASP A 38 -6.35 10.37 -5.12
C ASP A 38 -7.39 11.47 -4.86
N LYS A 39 -7.00 12.46 -4.06
CA LYS A 39 -7.87 13.56 -3.65
C LYS A 39 -8.03 14.57 -4.77
N ASP A 40 -7.00 14.73 -5.59
CA ASP A 40 -7.02 15.63 -6.73
C ASP A 40 -7.70 15.01 -7.95
N LYS A 41 -7.94 13.69 -7.94
CA LYS A 41 -8.56 12.92 -9.03
C LYS A 41 -7.74 13.00 -10.31
N SER A 42 -6.43 13.09 -10.17
CA SER A 42 -5.49 13.06 -11.30
C SER A 42 -5.43 11.69 -11.95
N GLY A 43 -5.78 10.62 -11.21
CA GLY A 43 -5.53 9.25 -11.64
C GLY A 43 -4.09 8.79 -11.41
N LYS A 44 -3.24 9.59 -10.72
CA LYS A 44 -1.88 9.22 -10.30
C LYS A 44 -1.57 9.75 -8.90
N LEU A 45 -1.17 8.87 -7.99
CA LEU A 45 -0.75 9.27 -6.65
C LEU A 45 0.69 9.79 -6.71
N THR A 46 0.88 11.06 -6.40
CA THR A 46 2.21 11.69 -6.42
C THR A 46 2.48 12.46 -5.13
N GLY A 47 3.76 12.69 -4.83
CA GLY A 47 4.20 13.52 -3.70
C GLY A 47 3.58 13.06 -2.37
N ALA A 48 2.74 13.92 -1.77
CA ALA A 48 2.13 13.66 -0.47
C ALA A 48 1.05 12.56 -0.49
N GLU A 49 0.36 12.35 -1.61
CA GLU A 49 -0.65 11.29 -1.73
C GLU A 49 0.02 9.92 -1.81
N PHE A 50 1.12 9.86 -2.56
CA PHE A 50 1.96 8.67 -2.63
C PHE A 50 2.63 8.37 -1.28
N ASP A 51 3.22 9.37 -0.61
CA ASP A 51 3.83 9.19 0.71
C ASP A 51 2.83 8.67 1.74
N ALA A 52 1.58 9.18 1.71
CA ALA A 52 0.50 8.71 2.56
C ALA A 52 0.14 7.24 2.27
N LEU A 53 0.03 6.85 1.00
CA LEU A 53 -0.21 5.45 0.61
C LEU A 53 0.96 4.56 1.05
N LEU A 54 2.19 4.97 0.75
CA LEU A 54 3.42 4.25 1.02
C LEU A 54 3.53 3.93 2.51
N LYS A 55 3.30 4.92 3.37
CA LYS A 55 3.32 4.76 4.83
C LYS A 55 2.32 3.72 5.34
N GLU A 56 1.15 3.65 4.72
CA GLU A 56 0.10 2.69 5.07
C GLU A 56 0.46 1.27 4.64
N VAL A 57 0.99 1.12 3.41
CA VAL A 57 1.41 -0.17 2.85
C VAL A 57 2.63 -0.71 3.59
N VAL A 58 3.63 0.13 3.86
CA VAL A 58 4.80 -0.21 4.69
C VAL A 58 4.37 -0.57 6.11
N GLY A 59 3.42 0.18 6.70
CA GLY A 59 2.90 -0.12 8.03
C GLY A 59 2.18 -1.47 8.11
N TYR A 60 1.45 -1.86 7.06
CA TYR A 60 0.87 -3.20 6.94
C TYR A 60 1.95 -4.26 6.78
N ALA A 61 2.83 -4.12 5.79
CA ALA A 61 3.90 -5.06 5.54
C ALA A 61 4.75 -5.28 6.79
N LYS A 62 5.14 -4.21 7.49
CA LYS A 62 5.90 -4.29 8.76
C LYS A 62 5.15 -5.07 9.84
N ALA A 63 3.83 -4.91 9.95
CA ALA A 63 3.02 -5.65 10.93
C ALA A 63 2.93 -7.15 10.58
N GLU A 64 2.81 -7.49 9.31
CA GLU A 64 2.84 -8.87 8.82
C GLU A 64 4.23 -9.50 9.02
N PHE A 65 5.30 -8.78 8.64
CA PHE A 65 6.69 -9.20 8.88
C PHE A 65 6.98 -9.38 10.37
N ALA A 66 6.50 -8.51 11.26
CA ALA A 66 6.67 -8.69 12.70
C ALA A 66 5.95 -9.94 13.23
N THR A 67 4.85 -10.36 12.59
CA THR A 67 4.13 -11.59 12.92
C THR A 67 4.83 -12.82 12.38
N LYS A 68 5.37 -12.76 11.15
CA LYS A 68 6.13 -13.85 10.52
C LYS A 68 7.55 -14.02 11.08
N PHE A 69 8.18 -12.93 11.52
CA PHE A 69 9.55 -12.89 12.07
C PHE A 69 9.55 -12.38 13.52
N PRO A 70 9.09 -13.19 14.48
CA PRO A 70 9.01 -12.80 15.89
C PRO A 70 10.38 -12.57 16.54
N GLU A 71 11.45 -13.13 15.97
CA GLU A 71 12.84 -12.89 16.40
C GLU A 71 13.43 -11.56 15.88
N GLY A 72 12.66 -10.82 15.09
CA GLY A 72 13.05 -9.56 14.48
C GLY A 72 13.09 -9.68 12.95
N SER A 73 12.45 -8.73 12.28
CA SER A 73 12.55 -8.61 10.82
C SER A 73 14.00 -8.30 10.43
N PRO A 74 14.60 -9.06 9.48
CA PRO A 74 15.93 -8.72 8.95
C PRO A 74 15.90 -7.44 8.10
N TYR A 75 14.72 -6.99 7.69
CA TYR A 75 14.51 -5.76 6.94
C TYR A 75 14.21 -4.60 7.89
N GLY A 76 15.05 -3.56 7.86
CA GLY A 76 14.80 -2.29 8.54
C GLY A 76 13.71 -1.48 7.85
N ASP A 77 13.15 -0.48 8.55
CA ASP A 77 12.09 0.39 8.03
C ASP A 77 12.43 1.01 6.66
N ASP A 78 13.66 1.49 6.48
CA ASP A 78 14.12 2.05 5.20
C ASP A 78 14.11 1.01 4.07
N MET A 79 14.59 -0.22 4.31
CA MET A 79 14.56 -1.28 3.30
C MET A 79 13.13 -1.66 2.92
N LEU A 80 12.24 -1.80 3.92
CA LEU A 80 10.83 -2.08 3.69
C LEU A 80 10.17 -0.95 2.89
N ASN A 81 10.55 0.29 3.18
CA ASN A 81 10.06 1.46 2.48
C ASN A 81 10.53 1.49 1.02
N GLU A 82 11.81 1.28 0.77
CA GLU A 82 12.35 1.20 -0.60
C GLU A 82 11.79 0.01 -1.37
N TRP A 83 11.62 -1.14 -0.72
CA TRP A 83 11.04 -2.33 -1.34
C TRP A 83 9.57 -2.10 -1.73
N VAL A 84 8.74 -1.61 -0.80
CA VAL A 84 7.34 -1.27 -1.07
C VAL A 84 7.25 -0.20 -2.16
N LYS A 85 8.12 0.82 -2.11
CA LYS A 85 8.18 1.88 -3.11
C LYS A 85 8.53 1.34 -4.49
N ALA A 86 9.54 0.47 -4.61
CA ALA A 86 9.95 -0.13 -5.87
C ALA A 86 8.85 -0.99 -6.51
N TRP A 87 7.97 -1.58 -5.70
CA TRP A 87 6.81 -2.33 -6.20
C TRP A 87 5.62 -1.46 -6.58
N LEU A 88 5.42 -0.33 -5.91
CA LEU A 88 4.31 0.58 -6.18
C LEU A 88 4.62 1.62 -7.27
N ASP A 89 5.88 1.99 -7.43
CA ASP A 89 6.36 3.04 -8.34
C ASP A 89 7.74 2.63 -8.89
N PRO A 90 7.81 1.59 -9.73
CA PRO A 90 9.06 1.08 -10.29
C PRO A 90 9.74 2.09 -11.23
N ASP A 91 8.97 2.97 -11.85
CA ASP A 91 9.47 3.95 -12.82
C ASP A 91 9.76 5.34 -12.22
N GLY A 92 9.34 5.57 -10.97
CA GLY A 92 9.60 6.79 -10.21
C GLY A 92 8.76 7.99 -10.68
N ASN A 93 7.72 7.77 -11.47
CA ASN A 93 6.82 8.83 -11.95
C ASN A 93 5.55 8.98 -11.08
N GLY A 94 5.41 8.13 -10.06
CA GLY A 94 4.29 8.13 -9.14
C GLY A 94 3.25 7.07 -9.51
N CYS A 95 2.70 6.46 -8.47
CA CYS A 95 1.88 5.26 -8.56
C CYS A 95 0.51 5.55 -9.20
N ASP A 96 0.29 5.00 -10.38
CA ASP A 96 -1.04 4.91 -10.97
C ASP A 96 -1.81 3.69 -10.46
N LYS A 97 -3.04 3.57 -10.93
CA LYS A 97 -4.00 2.58 -10.45
C LYS A 97 -3.59 1.15 -10.77
N GLU A 98 -2.93 0.94 -11.91
CA GLU A 98 -2.46 -0.38 -12.34
C GLU A 98 -1.19 -0.77 -11.58
N GLU A 99 -0.29 0.20 -11.40
CA GLU A 99 0.90 0.04 -10.55
C GLU A 99 0.51 -0.26 -9.10
N MET A 100 -0.48 0.45 -8.55
CA MET A 100 -0.96 0.22 -7.19
C MET A 100 -1.54 -1.18 -7.05
N LYS A 101 -2.36 -1.62 -8.02
CA LYS A 101 -2.93 -2.98 -8.01
C LYS A 101 -1.84 -4.04 -8.06
N THR A 102 -0.89 -3.88 -8.97
CA THR A 102 0.19 -4.85 -9.16
C THR A 102 1.10 -4.88 -7.94
N GLY A 103 1.55 -3.71 -7.47
CA GLY A 103 2.42 -3.56 -6.32
C GLY A 103 1.79 -4.07 -5.03
N ILE A 104 0.55 -3.65 -4.70
CA ILE A 104 -0.14 -4.16 -3.50
C ILE A 104 -0.33 -5.67 -3.59
N LYS A 105 -0.78 -6.19 -4.73
CA LYS A 105 -0.97 -7.63 -4.89
C LYS A 105 0.34 -8.41 -4.75
N PHE A 106 1.46 -7.83 -5.16
CA PHE A 106 2.79 -8.42 -4.96
C PHE A 106 3.20 -8.38 -3.49
N ILE A 107 3.09 -7.23 -2.83
CA ILE A 107 3.48 -7.03 -1.42
C ILE A 107 2.66 -7.94 -0.50
N VAL A 108 1.37 -8.10 -0.83
CA VAL A 108 0.43 -8.92 -0.07
C VAL A 108 0.66 -10.42 -0.35
N ASN A 109 0.70 -10.88 -1.61
CA ASN A 109 0.99 -12.30 -1.91
C ASN A 109 2.39 -12.74 -1.49
N TYR A 110 3.40 -11.87 -1.53
CA TYR A 110 4.73 -12.20 -1.07
C TYR A 110 4.75 -12.49 0.45
N ASN A 111 3.75 -11.97 1.17
CA ASN A 111 3.53 -12.22 2.58
C ASN A 111 2.57 -13.38 2.86
N ASP A 112 2.14 -14.18 1.89
CA ASP A 112 1.43 -15.47 2.12
C ASP A 112 2.43 -16.63 2.28
#